data_AF-A0A7X8U8K2-F1
#
_entry.id   AF-A0A7X8U8K2-F1
#
_cell.length_a   1.000
_cell.length_b   1.000
_cell.length_c   1.000
_cell.angle_alpha   90.00
_cell.angle_beta   90.00
_cell.angle_gamma   90.00
#
_symmetry.space_group_name_H-M   'P 1'
#
loop_
_entity.id
_entity.type
_entity.pdbx_description
1 polymer ?
#
loop_
_entity_poly.entity_id
_entity_poly.type
_entity_poly.pdbx_seq_one_letter_code
_entity_poly.pdbx_strand_id
1 'polypeptide(L)'
;IQQGLINILHTKLVMNQATLMAAEELENEIQSLATAYGKLVGDQNMVIDGLKNLDAALLAVRRQINADAALLEPAAVFTNLTESYQQRREELHNLRDELNEVQEDYRAAMDVVKSKIEVMNSRTNIATQEQIKGLLEINTEMQKQGLVYQYAAGLIEFIVLAYYSHTLWSHLQHAAYTVIPSWIQFVVVLVFSGNIVWATHLIAEYNQGEHHVRRKLIIALILFLLLFAFIVVGSILAGSHSPAH
;
A
#
# COMPACT_ATOMS: atom_id res chain seq x y z
N ILE A 1 24.95 -6.51 -17.60
CA ILE A 1 23.98 -6.48 -16.48
C ILE A 1 24.01 -5.12 -15.75
N GLN A 2 25.17 -4.59 -15.33
CA GLN A 2 25.26 -3.28 -14.64
C GLN A 2 24.76 -2.06 -15.45
N GLN A 3 25.07 -1.95 -16.74
CA GLN A 3 24.59 -0.82 -17.57
C GLN A 3 23.05 -0.81 -17.75
N GLY A 4 22.42 -1.99 -17.84
CA GLY A 4 20.95 -2.08 -17.92
C GLY A 4 20.28 -1.64 -16.62
N LEU A 5 20.85 -2.01 -15.47
CA LEU A 5 20.35 -1.59 -14.16
C LEU A 5 20.46 -0.07 -13.96
N ILE A 6 21.59 0.54 -14.36
CA ILE A 6 21.82 1.99 -14.25
C ILE A 6 20.84 2.76 -15.13
N ASN A 7 20.59 2.31 -16.36
CA ASN A 7 19.61 2.95 -17.25
C ASN A 7 18.18 2.86 -16.69
N ILE A 8 17.78 1.69 -16.18
CA ILE A 8 16.44 1.53 -15.56
C ILE A 8 16.31 2.41 -14.32
N LEU A 9 17.35 2.50 -13.48
CA LEU A 9 17.34 3.33 -12.28
C LEU A 9 17.25 4.81 -12.63
N HIS A 10 18.04 5.25 -13.61
CA HIS A 10 18.04 6.63 -14.10
C HIS A 10 16.69 6.98 -14.73
N THR A 11 16.12 6.12 -15.58
CA THR A 11 14.79 6.32 -16.15
C THR A 11 13.72 6.40 -15.05
N LYS A 12 13.73 5.52 -14.05
CA LYS A 12 12.79 5.57 -12.92
C LYS A 12 12.96 6.84 -12.09
N LEU A 13 14.19 7.27 -11.84
CA LEU A 13 14.48 8.47 -11.06
C LEU A 13 13.98 9.74 -11.79
N VAL A 14 14.29 9.86 -13.08
CA VAL A 14 13.85 10.98 -13.92
C VAL A 14 12.33 10.98 -14.06
N MET A 15 11.69 9.82 -14.21
CA MET A 15 10.25 9.72 -14.35
C MET A 15 9.53 10.11 -13.05
N ASN A 16 10.05 9.69 -11.88
CA ASN A 16 9.54 10.11 -10.57
C ASN A 16 9.73 11.62 -10.34
N GLN A 17 10.87 12.17 -10.74
CA GLN A 17 11.14 13.60 -10.62
C GLN A 17 10.19 14.41 -11.52
N ALA A 18 9.97 13.98 -12.76
CA ALA A 18 9.03 14.62 -13.67
C ALA A 18 7.57 14.57 -13.14
N THR A 19 7.14 13.47 -12.52
CA THR A 19 5.81 13.39 -11.90
C THR A 19 5.67 14.29 -10.68
N LEU A 20 6.71 14.44 -9.86
CA LEU A 20 6.70 15.34 -8.71
C LEU A 20 6.64 16.80 -9.15
N MET A 21 7.43 17.18 -10.16
CA MET A 21 7.40 18.52 -10.73
C MET A 21 6.03 18.85 -11.33
N ALA A 22 5.43 17.91 -12.07
CA ALA A 22 4.09 18.09 -12.63
C ALA A 22 2.99 18.19 -11.54
N ALA A 23 3.14 17.47 -10.42
CA ALA A 23 2.23 17.57 -9.29
C ALA A 23 2.31 18.95 -8.62
N GLU A 24 3.53 19.44 -8.37
CA GLU A 24 3.79 20.75 -7.78
C GLU A 24 3.32 21.89 -8.70
N GLU A 25 3.48 21.75 -10.02
CA GLU A 25 2.96 22.70 -11.00
C GLU A 25 1.42 22.79 -10.95
N LEU A 26 0.73 21.65 -10.95
CA LEU A 26 -0.74 21.61 -10.86
C LEU A 26 -1.27 22.14 -9.53
N GLU A 27 -0.58 21.89 -8.41
CA GLU A 27 -0.91 22.46 -7.10
C GLU A 27 -0.73 23.99 -7.09
N ASN A 28 0.35 24.49 -7.69
CA ASN A 28 0.56 25.93 -7.83
C ASN A 28 -0.49 26.58 -8.73
N GLU A 29 -0.86 25.93 -9.84
CA GLU A 29 -1.94 26.40 -10.72
C GLU A 29 -3.28 26.49 -9.97
N ILE A 30 -3.66 25.46 -9.21
CA ILE A 30 -4.93 25.46 -8.47
C ILE A 30 -4.94 26.52 -7.38
N GLN A 31 -3.81 26.73 -6.70
CA GLN A 31 -3.67 27.75 -5.67
C GLN A 31 -3.77 29.17 -6.25
N SER A 32 -3.14 29.39 -7.41
CA SER A 32 -3.21 30.66 -8.14
C SER A 32 -4.64 30.96 -8.59
N LEU A 33 -5.31 29.99 -9.23
CA LEU A 33 -6.70 30.10 -9.67
C LEU A 33 -7.65 30.36 -8.49
N ALA A 34 -7.50 29.62 -7.39
CA ALA A 34 -8.32 29.80 -6.19
C ALA A 34 -8.12 31.19 -5.56
N THR A 35 -6.89 31.71 -5.55
CA THR A 35 -6.58 33.05 -5.03
C THR A 35 -7.22 34.13 -5.91
N ALA A 36 -7.08 34.02 -7.23
CA ALA A 36 -7.68 34.95 -8.18
C ALA A 36 -9.21 34.91 -8.13
N TYR A 37 -9.80 33.72 -8.03
CA TYR A 37 -11.23 33.52 -7.81
C TYR A 37 -11.71 34.15 -6.49
N GLY A 38 -10.96 33.99 -5.41
CA GLY A 38 -11.27 34.60 -4.12
C GLY A 38 -11.29 36.14 -4.19
N LYS A 39 -10.34 36.74 -4.91
CA LYS A 39 -10.32 38.19 -5.17
C LYS A 39 -11.54 38.61 -6.00
N LEU A 40 -11.86 37.88 -7.07
CA LEU A 40 -12.99 38.15 -7.95
C LEU A 40 -14.33 38.14 -7.18
N VAL A 41 -14.53 37.16 -6.31
CA VAL A 41 -15.72 37.10 -5.43
C VAL A 41 -15.77 38.31 -4.48
N GLY A 42 -14.61 38.76 -3.99
CA GLY A 42 -14.50 40.00 -3.24
C GLY A 42 -14.98 41.23 -4.03
N ASP A 43 -14.45 41.40 -5.25
CA ASP A 43 -14.81 42.51 -6.15
C ASP A 43 -16.30 42.47 -6.52
N GLN A 44 -16.83 41.28 -6.82
CA GLN A 44 -18.25 41.05 -7.11
C GLN A 44 -19.16 41.44 -5.93
N ASN A 45 -18.79 41.08 -4.70
CA ASN A 45 -19.53 41.47 -3.50
C ASN A 45 -19.53 43.00 -3.31
N MET A 46 -18.40 43.66 -3.56
CA MET A 46 -18.33 45.13 -3.51
C MET A 46 -19.25 45.78 -4.54
N VAL A 47 -19.33 45.24 -5.77
CA VAL A 47 -20.26 45.71 -6.81
C VAL A 47 -21.71 45.51 -6.40
N ILE A 48 -22.06 44.35 -5.83
CA ILE A 48 -23.41 44.04 -5.34
C ILE A 48 -23.82 45.00 -4.23
N ASP A 49 -22.93 45.28 -3.27
CA ASP A 49 -23.22 46.20 -2.18
C ASP A 49 -23.30 47.66 -2.67
N GLY A 50 -22.47 48.04 -3.64
CA GLY A 50 -22.57 49.32 -4.34
C GLY A 50 -23.92 49.52 -5.02
N LEU A 51 -24.41 48.51 -5.75
CA LEU A 51 -25.73 48.50 -6.37
C LEU A 51 -26.86 48.66 -5.34
N LYS A 52 -26.83 47.88 -4.25
CA LYS A 52 -27.84 47.98 -3.17
C LYS A 52 -27.88 49.37 -2.55
N ASN A 53 -26.72 49.95 -2.28
CA ASN A 53 -26.63 51.28 -1.69
C ASN A 53 -27.14 52.36 -2.65
N LEU A 54 -26.81 52.25 -3.94
CA LEU A 54 -27.29 53.15 -4.98
C LEU A 54 -28.81 53.06 -5.15
N ASP A 55 -29.36 51.84 -5.17
CA ASP A 55 -30.80 51.61 -5.23
C ASP A 55 -31.53 52.21 -4.02
N ALA A 56 -31.00 52.03 -2.82
CA ALA A 56 -31.55 52.60 -1.60
C ALA A 56 -31.55 54.14 -1.63
N ALA A 57 -30.46 54.75 -2.11
CA ALA A 57 -30.33 56.20 -2.25
C ALA A 57 -31.32 56.76 -3.29
N LEU A 58 -31.39 56.14 -4.47
CA LEU A 58 -32.35 56.53 -5.52
C LEU A 58 -33.80 56.42 -5.01
N LEU A 59 -34.11 55.38 -4.25
CA LEU A 59 -35.44 55.19 -3.68
C LEU A 59 -35.76 56.23 -2.60
N ALA A 60 -34.79 56.63 -1.79
CA ALA A 60 -34.95 57.72 -0.82
C ALA A 60 -35.20 59.08 -1.50
N VAL A 61 -34.43 59.41 -2.53
CA VAL A 61 -34.60 60.62 -3.35
C VAL A 61 -35.99 60.62 -4.00
N ARG A 62 -36.42 59.48 -4.55
CA ARG A 62 -37.76 59.33 -5.13
C ARG A 62 -38.86 59.59 -4.11
N ARG A 63 -38.72 59.08 -2.88
CA ARG A 63 -39.69 59.30 -1.79
C ARG A 63 -39.76 60.77 -1.38
N GLN A 64 -38.63 61.46 -1.28
CA GLN A 64 -38.59 62.88 -0.92
C GLN A 64 -39.25 63.76 -1.99
N ILE A 65 -38.92 63.53 -3.26
CA ILE A 65 -39.50 64.29 -4.39
C ILE A 65 -41.02 64.07 -4.48
N ASN A 66 -41.50 62.85 -4.23
CA ASN A 66 -42.93 62.55 -4.22
C ASN A 66 -43.69 63.08 -3.00
N ALA A 67 -43.00 63.42 -1.91
CA ALA A 67 -43.61 63.95 -0.69
C ALA A 67 -43.81 65.48 -0.74
N ASP A 68 -43.16 66.16 -1.68
CA ASP A 68 -43.28 67.61 -1.83
C ASP A 68 -44.49 67.98 -2.72
N ALA A 69 -45.54 68.48 -2.08
CA ALA A 69 -46.79 68.87 -2.73
C ALA A 69 -46.66 70.11 -3.64
N ALA A 70 -45.54 70.84 -3.59
CA ALA A 70 -45.31 72.03 -4.40
C ALA A 70 -44.77 71.71 -5.81
N LEU A 71 -44.33 70.47 -6.05
CA LEU A 71 -43.79 70.05 -7.35
C LEU A 71 -44.92 69.66 -8.31
N LEU A 72 -45.02 70.40 -9.42
CA LEU A 72 -46.02 70.16 -10.48
C LEU A 72 -45.73 68.87 -11.28
N GLU A 73 -44.45 68.52 -11.46
CA GLU A 73 -44.02 67.27 -12.12
C GLU A 73 -42.88 66.54 -11.38
N PRO A 74 -43.19 65.81 -10.29
CA PRO A 74 -42.19 65.10 -9.49
C PRO A 74 -41.38 64.08 -10.30
N ALA A 75 -41.98 63.45 -11.31
CA ALA A 75 -41.33 62.44 -12.14
C ALA A 75 -40.24 63.03 -13.05
N ALA A 76 -40.50 64.15 -13.72
CA ALA A 76 -39.53 64.79 -14.61
C ALA A 76 -38.32 65.33 -13.82
N VAL A 77 -38.58 65.89 -12.63
CA VAL A 77 -37.54 66.38 -11.73
C VAL A 77 -36.66 65.24 -11.20
N PHE A 78 -37.25 64.10 -10.83
CA PHE A 78 -36.49 62.92 -10.41
C PHE A 78 -35.58 62.40 -11.52
N THR A 79 -36.09 62.26 -12.75
CA THR A 79 -35.31 61.71 -13.87
C THR A 79 -34.12 62.62 -14.20
N ASN A 80 -34.33 63.94 -14.31
CA ASN A 80 -33.25 64.89 -14.60
C ASN A 80 -32.18 64.94 -13.49
N LEU A 81 -32.58 64.83 -12.22
CA LEU A 81 -31.63 64.85 -11.09
C LEU A 81 -30.86 63.54 -10.93
N THR A 82 -31.42 62.42 -11.40
CA THR A 82 -30.86 61.07 -11.16
C THR A 82 -30.32 60.38 -12.40
N GLU A 83 -30.39 60.99 -13.59
CA GLU A 83 -29.94 60.41 -14.87
C GLU A 83 -28.52 59.81 -14.77
N SER A 84 -27.56 60.59 -14.27
CA SER A 84 -26.18 60.13 -14.10
C SER A 84 -26.05 58.91 -13.16
N TYR A 85 -26.86 58.86 -12.09
CA TYR A 85 -26.88 57.74 -11.16
C TYR A 85 -27.57 56.51 -11.74
N GLN A 86 -28.59 56.69 -12.59
CA GLN A 86 -29.23 55.60 -13.32
C GLN A 86 -28.27 54.99 -14.35
N GLN A 87 -27.53 55.82 -15.07
CA GLN A 87 -26.47 55.35 -15.98
C GLN A 87 -25.38 54.58 -15.22
N ARG A 88 -24.91 55.12 -14.08
CA ARG A 88 -23.92 54.45 -13.24
C ARG A 88 -24.41 53.09 -12.69
N ARG A 89 -25.71 52.99 -12.41
CA ARG A 89 -26.34 51.74 -11.98
C ARG A 89 -26.34 50.69 -13.09
N GLU A 90 -26.61 51.10 -14.32
CA GLU A 90 -26.55 50.23 -15.50
C GLU A 90 -25.11 49.75 -15.78
N GLU A 91 -24.12 50.65 -15.66
CA GLU A 91 -22.69 50.28 -15.73
C GLU A 91 -22.32 49.22 -14.68
N LEU A 92 -22.78 49.37 -13.43
CA LEU A 92 -22.54 48.41 -12.36
C LEU A 92 -23.25 47.07 -12.57
N HIS A 93 -24.43 47.08 -13.21
CA HIS A 93 -25.11 45.85 -13.61
C HIS A 93 -24.32 45.12 -14.70
N ASN A 94 -23.86 45.82 -15.74
CA ASN A 94 -23.04 45.23 -16.80
C ASN A 94 -21.72 44.68 -16.25
N LEU A 95 -21.05 45.42 -15.37
CA LEU A 95 -19.84 44.95 -14.70
C LEU A 95 -20.10 43.70 -13.86
N ARG A 96 -21.24 43.63 -13.16
CA ARG A 96 -21.61 42.42 -12.39
C ARG A 96 -21.79 41.21 -13.31
N ASP A 97 -22.43 41.40 -14.46
CA ASP A 97 -22.68 40.31 -15.39
C ASP A 97 -21.36 39.80 -16.01
N GLU A 98 -20.45 40.70 -16.36
CA GLU A 98 -19.09 40.36 -16.79
C GLU A 98 -18.31 39.60 -15.70
N LEU A 99 -18.40 40.06 -14.44
CA LEU A 99 -17.77 39.36 -13.31
C LEU A 99 -18.36 37.96 -13.08
N ASN A 100 -19.65 37.74 -13.37
CA ASN A 100 -20.25 36.41 -13.28
C ASN A 100 -19.70 35.47 -14.35
N GLU A 101 -19.51 35.95 -15.59
CA GLU A 101 -18.93 35.17 -16.68
C GLU A 101 -17.49 34.77 -16.35
N VAL A 102 -16.67 35.75 -15.92
CA VAL A 102 -15.29 35.48 -15.49
C VAL A 102 -15.27 34.50 -14.30
N GLN A 103 -16.24 34.58 -13.38
CA GLN A 103 -16.34 33.65 -12.26
C GLN A 103 -16.59 32.21 -12.72
N GLU A 104 -17.44 32.03 -13.74
CA GLU A 104 -17.70 30.73 -14.34
C GLU A 104 -16.45 30.17 -15.03
N ASP A 105 -15.70 31.00 -15.74
CA ASP A 105 -14.43 30.62 -16.38
C ASP A 105 -13.39 30.14 -15.36
N TYR A 106 -13.22 30.85 -14.23
CA TYR A 106 -12.31 30.41 -13.17
C TYR A 106 -12.74 29.08 -12.56
N ARG A 107 -14.05 28.83 -12.38
CA ARG A 107 -14.54 27.54 -11.90
C ARG A 107 -14.24 26.42 -12.89
N ALA A 108 -14.52 26.64 -14.18
CA ALA A 108 -14.22 25.68 -15.22
C ALA A 108 -12.71 25.36 -15.28
N ALA A 109 -11.85 26.38 -15.17
CA ALA A 109 -10.41 26.19 -15.13
C ALA A 109 -9.96 25.37 -13.90
N MET A 110 -10.50 25.68 -12.70
CA MET A 110 -10.21 24.90 -11.49
C MET A 110 -10.64 23.44 -11.62
N ASP A 111 -11.81 23.17 -12.22
CA ASP A 111 -12.30 21.80 -12.43
C ASP A 111 -11.40 21.00 -13.38
N VAL A 112 -10.86 21.65 -14.43
CA VAL A 112 -9.88 21.02 -15.34
C VAL A 112 -8.59 20.66 -14.61
N VAL A 113 -8.03 21.59 -13.82
CA VAL A 113 -6.80 21.33 -13.05
C VAL A 113 -7.04 20.21 -12.02
N LYS A 114 -8.17 20.23 -11.32
CA LYS A 114 -8.55 19.17 -10.37
C LYS A 114 -8.67 17.81 -11.05
N SER A 115 -9.27 17.74 -12.24
CA SER A 115 -9.35 16.51 -13.03
C SER A 115 -7.96 16.00 -13.45
N LYS A 116 -7.04 16.90 -13.84
CA LYS A 116 -5.65 16.51 -14.13
C LYS A 116 -4.96 15.90 -12.91
N ILE A 117 -5.14 16.48 -11.72
CA ILE A 117 -4.61 15.94 -10.45
C ILE A 117 -5.18 14.54 -10.19
N GLU A 118 -6.49 14.35 -10.36
CA GLU A 118 -7.15 13.06 -10.18
C GLU A 118 -6.61 12.00 -11.16
N VAL A 119 -6.46 12.35 -12.44
CA VAL A 119 -5.89 11.45 -13.46
C VAL A 119 -4.44 11.08 -13.11
N MET A 120 -3.63 12.05 -12.68
CA MET A 120 -2.26 11.80 -12.25
C MET A 120 -2.21 10.84 -11.06
N ASN A 121 -3.02 11.08 -10.02
CA ASN A 121 -3.11 10.19 -8.86
C ASN A 121 -3.56 8.77 -9.25
N SER A 122 -4.54 8.66 -10.16
CA SER A 122 -4.97 7.37 -10.68
C SER A 122 -3.84 6.63 -11.40
N ARG A 123 -3.05 7.33 -12.24
CA ARG A 123 -1.91 6.72 -12.95
C ARG A 123 -0.84 6.24 -11.99
N THR A 124 -0.51 7.05 -10.98
CA THR A 124 0.46 6.67 -9.93
C THR A 124 -0.03 5.44 -9.17
N ASN A 125 -1.30 5.40 -8.77
CA ASN A 125 -1.89 4.25 -8.08
C ASN A 125 -1.85 2.98 -8.94
N ILE A 126 -2.17 3.07 -10.23
CA ILE A 126 -2.09 1.94 -11.15
C ILE A 126 -0.66 1.43 -11.26
N ALA A 127 0.32 2.33 -11.45
CA ALA A 127 1.73 1.97 -11.54
C ALA A 127 2.22 1.28 -10.25
N THR A 128 1.80 1.75 -9.07
CA THR A 128 2.11 1.10 -7.79
C THR A 128 1.46 -0.27 -7.68
N GLN A 129 0.20 -0.43 -8.08
CA GLN A 129 -0.49 -1.71 -8.06
C GLN A 129 0.17 -2.73 -8.98
N GLU A 130 0.61 -2.32 -10.17
CA GLU A 130 1.33 -3.17 -11.10
C GLU A 130 2.67 -3.65 -10.52
N GLN A 131 3.40 -2.76 -9.83
CA GLN A 131 4.63 -3.14 -9.11
C GLN A 131 4.35 -4.13 -7.97
N ILE A 132 3.31 -3.90 -7.17
CA ILE A 132 2.90 -4.82 -6.11
C ILE A 132 2.54 -6.20 -6.69
N LYS A 133 1.76 -6.22 -7.77
CA LYS A 133 1.39 -7.45 -8.47
C LYS A 133 2.64 -8.20 -8.94
N GLY A 134 3.58 -7.51 -9.58
CA GLY A 134 4.85 -8.11 -10.01
C GLY A 134 5.68 -8.67 -8.86
N LEU A 135 5.75 -7.97 -7.72
CA LEU A 135 6.43 -8.47 -6.52
C LEU A 135 5.74 -9.71 -5.93
N LEU A 136 4.40 -9.75 -5.92
CA LEU A 136 3.63 -10.91 -5.45
C LEU A 136 3.82 -12.12 -6.37
N GLU A 137 3.85 -11.92 -7.69
CA GLU A 137 4.13 -12.98 -8.66
C GLU A 137 5.54 -13.57 -8.44
N ILE A 138 6.56 -12.72 -8.32
CA ILE A 138 7.94 -13.15 -8.02
C ILE A 138 8.01 -13.87 -6.66
N ASN A 139 7.34 -13.33 -5.63
CA ASN A 139 7.33 -13.96 -4.32
C ASN A 139 6.68 -15.34 -4.36
N THR A 140 5.56 -15.48 -5.08
CA THR A 140 4.86 -16.75 -5.27
C THR A 140 5.73 -17.76 -6.02
N GLU A 141 6.41 -17.31 -7.08
CA GLU A 141 7.34 -18.17 -7.82
C GLU A 141 8.51 -18.61 -6.95
N MET A 142 9.09 -17.68 -6.18
CA MET A 142 10.18 -17.96 -5.24
C MET A 142 9.74 -18.91 -4.12
N GLN A 143 8.53 -18.76 -3.58
CA GLN A 143 7.96 -19.71 -2.61
C GLN A 143 7.80 -21.10 -3.21
N LYS A 144 7.28 -21.19 -4.44
CA LYS A 144 7.12 -22.47 -5.14
C LYS A 144 8.46 -23.15 -5.37
N GLN A 145 9.48 -22.40 -5.83
CA GLN A 145 10.84 -22.93 -6.01
C GLN A 145 11.48 -23.29 -4.66
N GLY A 146 11.32 -22.45 -3.64
CA GLY A 146 11.81 -22.67 -2.28
C GLY A 146 11.24 -23.95 -1.67
N LEU A 147 9.95 -24.21 -1.86
CA LEU A 147 9.30 -25.45 -1.43
C LEU A 147 9.93 -26.68 -2.11
N VAL A 148 10.22 -26.60 -3.42
CA VAL A 148 10.89 -27.67 -4.16
C VAL A 148 12.30 -27.92 -3.60
N TYR A 149 13.09 -26.87 -3.34
CA TYR A 149 14.41 -27.01 -2.75
C TYR A 149 14.36 -27.58 -1.33
N GLN A 150 13.40 -27.16 -0.52
CA GLN A 150 13.20 -27.68 0.84
C GLN A 150 12.87 -29.17 0.83
N TYR A 151 11.97 -29.61 -0.07
CA TYR A 151 11.68 -31.05 -0.24
C TYR A 151 12.89 -31.84 -0.73
N ALA A 152 13.63 -31.30 -1.71
CA ALA A 152 14.83 -31.95 -2.24
C ALA A 152 15.91 -32.09 -1.14
N ALA A 153 16.15 -31.04 -0.36
CA ALA A 153 17.08 -31.05 0.76
C ALA A 153 16.66 -32.06 1.84
N GLY A 154 15.38 -32.07 2.23
CA GLY A 154 14.85 -33.03 3.20
C GLY A 154 14.97 -34.49 2.72
N LEU A 155 14.77 -34.75 1.43
CA LEU A 155 14.97 -36.08 0.85
C LEU A 155 16.44 -36.51 0.86
N ILE A 156 17.36 -35.60 0.50
CA ILE A 156 18.80 -35.88 0.54
C ILE A 156 19.24 -36.12 1.99
N GLU A 157 18.84 -35.27 2.93
CA GLU A 157 19.14 -35.41 4.35
C GLU A 157 18.66 -36.77 4.88
N PHE A 158 17.43 -37.18 4.51
CA PHE A 158 16.87 -38.49 4.88
C PHE A 158 17.71 -39.66 4.36
N ILE A 159 18.11 -39.64 3.08
CA ILE A 159 18.90 -40.73 2.47
C ILE A 159 20.28 -40.82 3.14
N VAL A 160 20.94 -39.67 3.33
CA VAL A 160 22.28 -39.60 3.95
C VAL A 160 22.22 -40.10 5.39
N LEU A 161 21.25 -39.65 6.19
CA LEU A 161 21.09 -40.08 7.58
C LEU A 161 20.72 -41.55 7.68
N ALA A 162 19.88 -42.09 6.78
CA ALA A 162 19.56 -43.51 6.76
C ALA A 162 20.81 -44.35 6.48
N TYR A 163 21.61 -43.96 5.48
CA TYR A 163 22.85 -44.66 5.13
C TYR A 163 23.88 -44.63 6.28
N TYR A 164 24.12 -43.45 6.85
CA TYR A 164 25.08 -43.32 7.94
C TYR A 164 24.59 -43.94 9.25
N SER A 165 23.29 -43.86 9.56
CA SER A 165 22.71 -44.50 10.75
C SER A 165 22.84 -46.03 10.68
N HIS A 166 22.54 -46.63 9.53
CA HIS A 166 22.73 -48.05 9.30
C HIS A 166 24.20 -48.47 9.48
N THR A 167 25.11 -47.72 8.86
CA THR A 167 26.56 -47.98 8.94
C THR A 167 27.08 -47.82 10.38
N LEU A 168 26.72 -46.73 11.07
CA LEU A 168 27.11 -46.48 12.46
C LEU A 168 26.63 -47.57 13.40
N TRP A 169 25.37 -48.00 13.29
CA TRP A 169 24.84 -49.07 14.12
C TRP A 169 25.62 -50.37 13.90
N SER A 170 25.88 -50.73 12.63
CA SER A 170 26.64 -51.93 12.31
C SER A 170 28.04 -51.91 12.95
N HIS A 171 28.70 -50.76 13.09
CA HIS A 171 30.04 -50.66 13.66
C HIS A 171 30.08 -50.49 15.19
N LEU A 172 29.11 -49.81 15.80
CA LEU A 172 29.11 -49.50 17.24
C LEU A 172 28.67 -50.66 18.14
N GLN A 173 27.78 -51.53 17.67
CA GLN A 173 27.22 -52.64 18.45
C GLN A 173 27.04 -53.89 17.58
N HIS A 174 28.17 -54.45 17.12
CA HIS A 174 28.20 -55.60 16.20
C HIS A 174 27.38 -56.80 16.73
N ALA A 175 27.46 -57.10 18.03
CA ALA A 175 26.78 -58.23 18.65
C ALA A 175 25.24 -58.08 18.71
N ALA A 176 24.73 -56.88 18.96
CA ALA A 176 23.29 -56.62 18.95
C ALA A 176 22.75 -56.54 17.51
N TYR A 177 23.57 -56.03 16.60
CA TYR A 177 23.23 -55.89 15.19
C TYR A 177 23.05 -57.25 14.49
N THR A 178 23.93 -58.23 14.71
CA THR A 178 23.83 -59.55 14.06
C THR A 178 22.66 -60.41 14.53
N VAL A 179 22.14 -60.15 15.74
CA VAL A 179 21.03 -60.92 16.35
C VAL A 179 19.66 -60.40 15.91
N ILE A 180 19.56 -59.12 15.53
CA ILE A 180 18.29 -58.48 15.14
C ILE A 180 17.99 -58.75 13.66
N PRO A 181 16.78 -59.21 13.29
CA PRO A 181 16.37 -59.38 11.89
C PRO A 181 16.52 -58.10 11.05
N SER A 182 16.99 -58.24 9.81
CA SER A 182 17.28 -57.10 8.91
C SER A 182 16.07 -56.19 8.64
N TRP A 183 14.85 -56.72 8.66
CA TRP A 183 13.64 -55.91 8.49
C TRP A 183 13.38 -54.98 9.69
N ILE A 184 13.74 -55.40 10.92
CA ILE A 184 13.64 -54.54 12.12
C ILE A 184 14.70 -53.44 12.05
N GLN A 185 15.94 -53.80 11.66
CA GLN A 185 17.00 -52.82 11.46
C GLN A 185 16.60 -51.76 10.44
N PHE A 186 16.00 -52.19 9.32
CA PHE A 186 15.50 -51.29 8.28
C PHE A 186 14.43 -50.34 8.82
N VAL A 187 13.41 -50.86 9.54
CA VAL A 187 12.35 -50.04 10.12
C VAL A 187 12.91 -49.05 11.14
N VAL A 188 13.82 -49.48 12.02
CA VAL A 188 14.41 -48.60 13.03
C VAL A 188 15.25 -47.49 12.38
N VAL A 189 16.06 -47.81 11.38
CA VAL A 189 16.84 -46.81 10.62
C VAL A 189 15.93 -45.83 9.89
N LEU A 190 14.83 -46.31 9.30
CA LEU A 190 13.86 -45.50 8.59
C LEU A 190 13.15 -44.52 9.56
N VAL A 191 12.64 -45.03 10.68
CA VAL A 191 11.96 -44.22 11.71
C VAL A 191 12.94 -43.23 12.34
N PHE A 192 14.19 -43.65 12.63
CA PHE A 192 15.22 -42.78 13.17
C PHE A 192 15.60 -41.64 12.22
N SER A 193 15.93 -41.96 10.97
CA SER A 193 16.27 -40.96 9.96
C SER A 193 15.12 -39.99 9.70
N GLY A 194 13.89 -40.51 9.56
CA GLY A 194 12.70 -39.68 9.38
C GLY A 194 12.44 -38.77 10.58
N ASN A 195 12.67 -39.25 11.80
CA ASN A 195 12.50 -38.45 13.00
C ASN A 195 13.57 -37.35 13.14
N ILE A 196 14.82 -37.61 12.73
CA ILE A 196 15.87 -36.58 12.65
C ILE A 196 15.50 -35.50 11.64
N VAL A 197 15.19 -35.84 10.40
CA VAL A 197 14.85 -34.84 9.38
C VAL A 197 13.65 -34.00 9.84
N TRP A 198 12.64 -34.65 10.42
CA TRP A 198 11.48 -33.96 10.97
C TRP A 198 11.87 -33.03 12.13
N ALA A 199 12.72 -33.48 13.06
CA ALA A 199 13.19 -32.66 14.17
C ALA A 199 14.07 -31.48 13.70
N THR A 200 14.98 -31.69 12.74
CA THR A 200 15.81 -30.64 12.13
C THR A 200 14.91 -29.54 11.56
N HIS A 201 13.85 -29.95 10.84
CA HIS A 201 12.89 -29.02 10.26
C HIS A 201 12.10 -28.24 11.33
N LEU A 202 11.59 -28.92 12.37
CA LEU A 202 10.89 -28.27 13.49
C LEU A 202 11.78 -27.31 14.28
N ILE A 203 13.08 -27.62 14.44
CA ILE A 203 14.05 -26.75 15.09
C ILE A 203 14.29 -25.49 14.23
N ALA A 204 14.38 -25.65 12.91
CA ALA A 204 14.52 -24.53 11.99
C ALA A 204 13.29 -23.61 12.04
N GLU A 205 12.06 -24.15 12.00
CA GLU A 205 10.82 -23.37 12.15
C GLU A 205 10.74 -22.66 13.51
N TYR A 206 11.12 -23.35 14.59
CA TYR A 206 11.15 -22.76 15.93
C TYR A 206 12.14 -21.59 16.03
N ASN A 207 13.31 -21.69 15.39
CA ASN A 207 14.32 -20.64 15.38
C ASN A 207 13.91 -19.44 14.49
N GLN A 208 13.01 -19.66 13.53
CA GLN A 208 12.40 -18.60 12.71
C GLN A 208 11.28 -17.83 13.45
N GLY A 209 11.00 -18.18 14.71
CA GLY A 209 10.06 -17.45 15.59
C GLY A 209 8.68 -18.10 15.71
N GLU A 210 8.45 -19.26 15.10
CA GLU A 210 7.17 -19.95 15.18
C GLU A 210 7.05 -20.80 16.47
N HIS A 211 6.42 -20.23 17.49
CA HIS A 211 6.28 -20.89 18.80
C HIS A 211 5.24 -22.02 18.85
N HIS A 212 4.37 -22.15 17.83
CA HIS A 212 3.39 -23.25 17.74
C HIS A 212 4.05 -24.63 17.58
N VAL A 213 5.31 -24.66 17.17
CA VAL A 213 6.09 -25.85 16.86
C VAL A 213 6.59 -26.57 18.14
N ARG A 214 6.60 -25.89 19.29
CA ARG A 214 7.15 -26.42 20.57
C ARG A 214 6.57 -27.79 20.94
N ARG A 215 5.27 -28.00 20.77
CA ARG A 215 4.61 -29.27 21.13
C ARG A 215 5.05 -30.41 20.20
N LYS A 216 5.26 -30.13 18.92
CA LYS A 216 5.75 -31.11 17.93
C LYS A 216 7.21 -31.47 18.22
N LEU A 217 8.03 -30.50 18.62
CA LEU A 217 9.43 -30.70 19.00
C LEU A 217 9.54 -31.62 20.23
N ILE A 218 8.69 -31.43 21.25
CA ILE A 218 8.64 -32.33 22.42
C ILE A 218 8.30 -33.77 22.01
N ILE A 219 7.35 -33.95 21.08
CA ILE A 219 6.98 -35.29 20.58
C ILE A 219 8.16 -35.94 19.84
N ALA A 220 8.87 -35.18 19.00
CA ALA A 220 10.07 -35.67 18.32
C ALA A 220 11.14 -36.11 19.33
N LEU A 221 11.41 -35.30 20.36
CA LEU A 221 12.37 -35.62 21.41
C LEU A 221 12.00 -36.87 22.22
N ILE A 222 10.71 -37.06 22.53
CA ILE A 222 10.23 -38.28 23.19
C ILE A 222 10.45 -39.51 22.28
N LEU A 223 10.18 -39.39 20.98
CA LEU A 223 10.39 -40.48 20.03
C LEU A 223 11.87 -40.88 19.93
N PHE A 224 12.78 -39.90 19.95
CA PHE A 224 14.22 -40.14 20.05
C PHE A 224 14.59 -40.92 21.32
N LEU A 225 14.08 -40.50 22.48
CA LEU A 225 14.38 -41.18 23.75
C LEU A 225 13.89 -42.63 23.74
N LEU A 226 12.72 -42.90 23.14
CA LEU A 226 12.19 -44.25 23.00
C LEU A 226 13.05 -45.11 22.07
N LEU A 227 13.48 -44.58 20.92
CA LEU A 227 14.37 -45.30 20.00
C LEU A 227 15.73 -45.59 20.66
N PHE A 228 16.28 -44.62 21.40
CA PHE A 228 17.54 -44.80 22.12
C PHE A 228 17.41 -45.88 23.20
N ALA A 229 16.34 -45.83 24.00
CA ALA A 229 16.07 -46.86 25.01
C ALA A 229 15.90 -48.26 24.37
N PHE A 230 15.22 -48.35 23.22
CA PHE A 230 15.06 -49.60 22.48
C PHE A 230 16.41 -50.18 22.04
N ILE A 231 17.30 -49.36 21.48
CA ILE A 231 18.63 -49.80 21.04
C ILE A 231 19.48 -50.25 22.24
N VAL A 232 19.47 -49.50 23.35
CA VAL A 232 20.26 -49.83 24.54
C VAL A 232 19.75 -51.11 25.22
N VAL A 233 18.44 -51.23 25.44
CA VAL A 233 17.84 -52.41 26.07
C VAL A 233 18.01 -53.65 25.18
N GLY A 234 17.82 -53.50 23.87
CA GLY A 234 18.08 -54.57 22.89
C GLY A 234 19.55 -55.01 22.90
N SER A 235 20.48 -54.07 23.05
CA SER A 235 21.92 -54.37 23.13
C SER A 235 22.30 -55.09 24.44
N ILE A 236 21.71 -54.71 25.58
CA ILE A 236 21.95 -55.37 26.87
C ILE A 236 21.38 -56.79 26.87
N LEU A 237 20.16 -56.99 26.34
CA LEU A 237 19.52 -58.30 26.24
C LEU A 237 20.20 -59.24 25.23
N ALA A 238 20.73 -58.72 24.12
CA ALA A 238 21.51 -59.50 23.17
C ALA A 238 22.91 -59.81 23.71
N GLY A 239 23.53 -58.87 24.43
CA GLY A 239 24.83 -59.06 25.09
C GLY A 239 24.79 -60.07 26.24
N SER A 240 23.67 -60.20 26.97
CA SER A 240 23.49 -61.22 28.01
C SER A 240 23.25 -62.64 27.47
N HIS A 241 22.94 -62.78 26.18
CA HIS A 241 22.80 -64.06 25.47
C HIS A 241 24.04 -64.46 24.66
N SER A 242 25.10 -63.65 24.63
CA SER A 242 26.38 -64.06 24.06
C SER A 242 27.14 -64.88 25.11
N PRO A 243 27.29 -66.21 24.96
CA PRO A 243 28.12 -66.97 25.87
C PRO A 243 29.54 -66.45 25.72
N ALA A 244 30.18 -66.13 26.85
CA ALA A 244 31.58 -65.79 26.89
C ALA A 244 32.38 -66.92 26.22
N HIS A 245 33.07 -66.58 25.13
CA HIS A 245 34.18 -67.32 24.56
C HIS A 245 35.34 -66.35 24.39
#